data_AF-A0A1Q5EZQ7-F1
#
_entry.id   AF-A0A1Q5EZQ7-F1
#
_cell.length_a   1.000
_cell.length_b   1.000
_cell.length_c   1.000
_cell.angle_alpha   90.00
_cell.angle_beta   90.00
_cell.angle_gamma   90.00
#
_symmetry.space_group_name_H-M   'P 1'
#
loop_
_entity.id
_entity.type
_entity.pdbx_description
1 polymer ?
#
loop_
_entity_poly.entity_id
_entity_poly.type
_entity_poly.pdbx_seq_one_letter_code
_entity_poly.pdbx_strand_id
1 'polypeptide(L)'
;MSAARILPDSPLLDEKTITELSRVVIGEDDLYYRRGYEIAGFLRRAGWQDVSEYDGQFRREWALELLMGRRDQPAEIEKVLLRLADAREYLDEPELLADVVTAVNSFLIHEGYRLEAAGGGPRLLPCDPALAHPSEYGASELKAAMTDIIADPAMALLLQRRLDEARTCYANGAHVAALVMLGSLLEGVLLQVVVERDQSLLGNTSVRNVRFEALIDMCHKEGWLDADAQKFSHVLRRYRNFVHPAAEANESSRPDRDTLGIGWQVVNAALNDLAASASAR
;
A
#
# COMPACT_ATOMS: atom_id res chain seq x y z
N MET A 1 26.59 -16.83 -3.20
CA MET A 1 26.60 -16.16 -1.89
C MET A 1 26.15 -14.72 -2.12
N SER A 2 24.84 -14.46 -1.99
CA SER A 2 24.30 -13.10 -2.05
C SER A 2 24.29 -12.57 -0.63
N ALA A 3 25.19 -11.63 -0.33
CA ALA A 3 25.18 -10.93 0.94
C ALA A 3 23.91 -10.06 0.96
N ALA A 4 22.95 -10.42 1.82
CA ALA A 4 21.86 -9.54 2.18
C ALA A 4 22.50 -8.23 2.66
N ARG A 5 22.19 -7.12 1.98
CA ARG A 5 22.47 -5.79 2.50
C ARG A 5 21.69 -5.66 3.80
N ILE A 6 22.37 -5.86 4.91
CA ILE A 6 21.91 -5.45 6.24
C ILE A 6 21.65 -3.96 6.11
N LEU A 7 20.38 -3.55 6.26
CA LEU A 7 20.01 -2.15 6.32
C LEU A 7 20.80 -1.51 7.48
N PRO A 8 21.38 -0.31 7.32
CA PRO A 8 22.00 0.38 8.43
C PRO A 8 20.88 0.70 9.43
N ASP A 9 21.02 0.15 10.65
CA ASP A 9 20.15 0.31 11.82
C ASP A 9 18.77 -0.38 11.72
N SER A 10 18.74 -1.70 11.93
CA SER A 10 17.49 -2.38 12.29
C SER A 10 16.92 -1.72 13.57
N PRO A 11 15.60 -1.46 13.64
CA PRO A 11 14.99 -0.70 14.72
C PRO A 11 14.96 -1.47 16.05
N LEU A 12 15.16 -0.76 17.16
CA LEU A 12 14.85 -1.28 18.49
C LEU A 12 13.33 -1.27 18.68
N LEU A 13 12.71 -2.45 18.69
CA LEU A 13 11.25 -2.58 18.84
C LEU A 13 10.79 -2.38 20.30
N ASP A 14 9.55 -1.93 20.50
CA ASP A 14 8.92 -1.85 21.82
C ASP A 14 8.72 -3.24 22.47
N GLU A 15 8.67 -3.28 23.80
CA GLU A 15 8.46 -4.53 24.55
C GLU A 15 7.11 -5.18 24.21
N LYS A 16 6.07 -4.37 23.96
CA LYS A 16 4.76 -4.89 23.54
C LYS A 16 4.83 -5.52 22.16
N THR A 17 5.56 -4.91 21.24
CA THR A 17 5.76 -5.43 19.88
C THR A 17 6.46 -6.79 19.91
N ILE A 18 7.48 -6.94 20.75
CA ILE A 18 8.12 -8.26 20.90
C ILE A 18 7.20 -9.27 21.61
N THR A 19 6.34 -8.81 22.52
CA THR A 19 5.31 -9.67 23.13
C THR A 19 4.36 -10.21 22.08
N GLU A 20 3.87 -9.39 21.17
CA GLU A 20 3.03 -9.84 20.05
C GLU A 20 3.81 -10.73 19.08
N LEU A 21 5.08 -10.40 18.78
CA LEU A 21 5.96 -11.25 17.97
C LEU A 21 6.10 -12.67 18.55
N SER A 22 6.21 -12.80 19.87
CA SER A 22 6.28 -14.12 20.53
C SER A 22 5.05 -14.97 20.26
N ARG A 23 3.85 -14.38 20.18
CA ARG A 23 2.58 -15.10 19.90
C ARG A 23 2.58 -15.66 18.49
N VAL A 24 3.05 -14.88 17.52
CA VAL A 24 3.20 -15.31 16.12
C VAL A 24 4.24 -16.43 16.01
N VAL A 25 5.38 -16.31 16.69
CA VAL A 25 6.45 -17.32 16.65
C VAL A 25 5.96 -18.69 17.13
N ILE A 26 5.16 -18.73 18.21
CA ILE A 26 4.61 -19.99 18.74
C ILE A 26 3.40 -20.53 17.97
N GLY A 27 2.84 -19.73 17.06
CA GLY A 27 1.64 -20.04 16.30
C GLY A 27 0.37 -20.02 17.15
N GLU A 28 0.14 -18.95 17.92
CA GLU A 28 -1.19 -18.63 18.48
C GLU A 28 -2.15 -18.15 17.38
N ASP A 29 -3.46 -18.10 17.65
CA ASP A 29 -4.51 -17.57 16.77
C ASP A 29 -4.59 -18.25 15.38
N ASP A 30 -4.59 -19.59 15.38
CA ASP A 30 -4.66 -20.44 14.17
C ASP A 30 -3.53 -20.21 13.15
N LEU A 31 -2.44 -19.56 13.57
CA LEU A 31 -1.21 -19.47 12.82
C LEU A 31 -0.40 -20.78 12.88
N TYR A 32 0.69 -20.86 12.11
CA TYR A 32 1.54 -22.04 12.05
C TYR A 32 2.09 -22.46 13.42
N TYR A 33 1.49 -23.50 13.99
CA TYR A 33 1.75 -23.99 15.34
C TYR A 33 3.15 -24.58 15.46
N ARG A 34 3.93 -24.13 16.46
CA ARG A 34 5.28 -24.67 16.75
C ARG A 34 5.37 -25.24 18.16
N ARG A 35 5.78 -26.49 18.30
CA ARG A 35 6.15 -27.11 19.58
C ARG A 35 7.43 -26.46 20.13
N GLY A 36 7.71 -26.66 21.42
CA GLY A 36 8.89 -26.06 22.07
C GLY A 36 10.21 -26.32 21.34
N TYR A 37 10.48 -27.57 20.97
CA TYR A 37 11.68 -27.92 20.20
C TYR A 37 11.68 -27.33 18.76
N GLU A 38 10.50 -27.08 18.19
CA GLU A 38 10.35 -26.49 16.84
C GLU A 38 10.60 -24.98 16.87
N ILE A 39 10.24 -24.30 17.97
CA ILE A 39 10.61 -22.90 18.22
C ILE A 39 12.15 -22.78 18.27
N ALA A 40 12.83 -23.67 19.01
CA ALA A 40 14.29 -23.70 19.03
C ALA A 40 14.89 -23.88 17.63
N GLY A 41 14.34 -24.84 16.87
CA GLY A 41 14.75 -25.11 15.50
C GLY A 41 14.51 -23.94 14.55
N PHE A 42 13.36 -23.28 14.68
CA PHE A 42 13.00 -22.08 13.92
C PHE A 42 14.00 -20.94 14.15
N LEU A 43 14.31 -20.62 15.42
CA LEU A 43 15.26 -19.55 15.75
C LEU A 43 16.66 -19.86 15.19
N ARG A 44 17.14 -21.11 15.32
CA ARG A 44 18.41 -21.53 14.71
C ARG A 44 18.40 -21.38 13.18
N ARG A 45 17.30 -21.74 12.51
CA ARG A 45 17.14 -21.55 11.06
C ARG A 45 17.05 -20.08 10.67
N ALA A 46 16.57 -19.20 11.55
CA ALA A 46 16.64 -17.74 11.38
C ALA A 46 18.09 -17.23 11.44
N GLY A 47 19.03 -18.04 11.96
CA GLY A 47 20.45 -17.69 12.07
C GLY A 47 20.87 -17.22 13.46
N TRP A 48 20.01 -17.43 14.47
CA TRP A 48 20.37 -17.23 15.86
C TRP A 48 21.42 -18.24 16.31
N GLN A 49 22.47 -17.74 16.96
CA GLN A 49 23.44 -18.57 17.68
C GLN A 49 22.98 -18.82 19.11
N ASP A 50 23.52 -19.86 19.75
CA ASP A 50 23.34 -20.16 21.18
C ASP A 50 21.87 -20.19 21.65
N VAL A 51 21.00 -20.82 20.86
CA VAL A 51 19.59 -21.02 21.23
C VAL A 51 19.50 -22.22 22.18
N SER A 52 19.12 -21.95 23.44
CA SER A 52 18.89 -22.96 24.48
C SER A 52 17.96 -24.07 23.99
N GLU A 53 18.17 -25.28 24.51
CA GLU A 53 17.21 -26.36 24.30
C GLU A 53 15.92 -26.08 25.08
N TYR A 54 14.81 -26.56 24.55
CA TYR A 54 13.51 -26.42 25.20
C TYR A 54 13.47 -27.31 26.46
N ASP A 55 13.22 -26.71 27.60
CA ASP A 55 13.28 -27.34 28.92
C ASP A 55 11.91 -27.78 29.47
N GLY A 56 10.83 -27.52 28.73
CA GLY A 56 9.47 -27.86 29.13
C GLY A 56 8.68 -26.70 29.76
N GLN A 57 9.26 -25.50 29.88
CA GLN A 57 8.51 -24.28 30.26
C GLN A 57 7.33 -24.03 29.30
N PHE A 58 6.32 -23.26 29.74
CA PHE A 58 5.27 -22.79 28.85
C PHE A 58 5.86 -22.10 27.60
N ARG A 59 5.55 -22.64 26.42
CA ARG A 59 6.12 -22.20 25.13
C ARG A 59 6.08 -20.70 24.92
N ARG A 60 4.99 -20.04 25.35
CA ARG A 60 4.79 -18.60 25.23
C ARG A 60 5.78 -17.82 26.08
N GLU A 61 5.91 -18.17 27.36
CA GLU A 61 6.86 -17.55 28.28
C GLU A 61 8.29 -17.76 27.79
N TRP A 62 8.60 -19.00 27.38
CA TRP A 62 9.92 -19.36 26.89
C TRP A 62 10.31 -18.61 25.61
N ALA A 63 9.40 -18.52 24.63
CA ALA A 63 9.64 -17.76 23.40
C ALA A 63 9.79 -16.26 23.68
N LEU A 64 8.99 -15.71 24.60
CA LEU A 64 9.08 -14.32 25.01
C LEU A 64 10.41 -14.02 25.69
N GLU A 65 10.87 -14.87 26.62
CA GLU A 65 12.17 -14.72 27.29
C GLU A 65 13.32 -14.72 26.30
N LEU A 66 13.30 -15.63 25.32
CA LEU A 66 14.30 -15.71 24.26
C LEU A 66 14.34 -14.44 23.38
N LEU A 67 13.17 -13.90 23.02
CA LEU A 67 13.07 -12.66 22.24
C LEU A 67 13.44 -11.41 23.06
N MET A 68 12.97 -11.31 24.30
CA MET A 68 13.33 -10.24 25.23
C MET A 68 14.83 -10.17 25.49
N GLY A 69 15.46 -11.32 25.72
CA GLY A 69 16.91 -11.41 25.95
C GLY A 69 17.77 -10.92 24.77
N ARG A 70 17.17 -10.75 23.58
CA ARG A 70 17.84 -10.26 22.36
C ARG A 70 17.21 -8.99 21.80
N ARG A 71 16.30 -8.34 22.53
CA ARG A 71 15.65 -7.10 22.10
C ARG A 71 16.67 -6.01 21.74
N ASP A 72 17.71 -5.84 22.56
CA ASP A 72 18.79 -4.87 22.36
C ASP A 72 19.76 -5.26 21.24
N GLN A 73 19.45 -6.32 20.48
CA GLN A 73 20.18 -6.77 19.29
C GLN A 73 19.22 -6.74 18.09
N PRO A 74 18.90 -5.55 17.53
CA PRO A 74 17.91 -5.43 16.46
C PRO A 74 18.13 -6.33 15.26
N ALA A 75 19.39 -6.61 14.90
CA ALA A 75 19.74 -7.55 13.83
C ALA A 75 19.29 -9.00 14.12
N GLU A 76 19.26 -9.42 15.38
CA GLU A 76 18.74 -10.74 15.76
C GLU A 76 17.21 -10.77 15.65
N ILE A 77 16.52 -9.70 16.01
CA ILE A 77 15.06 -9.60 15.85
C ILE A 77 14.67 -9.56 14.37
N GLU A 78 15.41 -8.81 13.54
CA GLU A 78 15.19 -8.78 12.09
C GLU A 78 15.29 -10.17 11.46
N LYS A 79 16.27 -11.00 11.88
CA LYS A 79 16.38 -12.39 11.42
C LYS A 79 15.10 -13.20 11.69
N VAL A 80 14.51 -13.02 12.87
CA VAL A 80 13.25 -13.70 13.25
C VAL A 80 12.11 -13.24 12.36
N LEU A 81 11.95 -11.92 12.19
CA LEU A 81 10.92 -11.33 11.32
C LEU A 81 11.04 -11.84 9.88
N LEU A 82 12.25 -11.82 9.32
CA LEU A 82 12.49 -12.34 7.97
C LEU A 82 12.22 -13.84 7.87
N ARG A 83 12.54 -14.63 8.91
CA ARG A 83 12.25 -16.06 8.90
C ARG A 83 10.76 -16.36 8.96
N LEU A 84 9.96 -15.56 9.67
CA LEU A 84 8.49 -15.67 9.66
C LEU A 84 7.88 -15.36 8.29
N ALA A 85 8.50 -14.50 7.49
CA ALA A 85 8.03 -14.20 6.13
C ALA A 85 8.65 -15.14 5.05
N ASP A 86 9.39 -16.17 5.44
CA ASP A 86 10.04 -17.10 4.50
C ASP A 86 9.11 -18.27 4.17
N ALA A 87 8.70 -18.38 2.91
CA ALA A 87 7.83 -19.46 2.42
C ALA A 87 8.33 -20.87 2.75
N ARG A 88 9.65 -21.05 2.96
CA ARG A 88 10.24 -22.36 3.33
C ARG A 88 9.88 -22.82 4.74
N GLU A 89 9.33 -21.96 5.60
CA GLU A 89 8.79 -22.38 6.90
C GLU A 89 7.39 -23.03 6.79
N TYR A 90 6.72 -22.90 5.64
CA TYR A 90 5.32 -23.29 5.45
C TYR A 90 5.14 -24.29 4.31
N LEU A 91 6.13 -25.16 4.06
CA LEU A 91 6.08 -26.09 2.92
C LEU A 91 4.88 -27.05 2.98
N ASP A 92 4.46 -27.41 4.19
CA ASP A 92 3.33 -28.32 4.43
C ASP A 92 1.97 -27.59 4.38
N GLU A 93 1.95 -26.29 4.69
CA GLU A 93 0.74 -25.45 4.77
C GLU A 93 1.00 -24.05 4.14
N PRO A 94 1.22 -23.96 2.81
CA PRO A 94 1.69 -22.73 2.16
C PRO A 94 0.76 -21.52 2.31
N GLU A 95 -0.53 -21.75 2.49
CA GLU A 95 -1.57 -20.75 2.71
C GLU A 95 -1.32 -19.90 3.97
N LEU A 96 -0.72 -20.48 5.01
CA LEU A 96 -0.50 -19.80 6.29
C LEU A 96 0.55 -18.69 6.22
N LEU A 97 1.36 -18.62 5.16
CA LEU A 97 2.33 -17.56 4.97
C LEU A 97 1.66 -16.18 4.93
N ALA A 98 0.54 -16.07 4.21
CA ALA A 98 -0.18 -14.81 4.09
C ALA A 98 -0.76 -14.36 5.45
N ASP A 99 -1.28 -15.32 6.23
CA ASP A 99 -1.86 -15.06 7.55
C ASP A 99 -0.79 -14.67 8.55
N VAL A 100 0.37 -15.34 8.57
CA VAL A 100 1.50 -14.98 9.44
C VAL A 100 2.04 -13.59 9.11
N VAL A 101 2.26 -13.28 7.83
CA VAL A 101 2.74 -11.94 7.43
C VAL A 101 1.73 -10.86 7.83
N THR A 102 0.44 -11.13 7.66
CA THR A 102 -0.64 -10.23 8.08
C THR A 102 -0.65 -10.02 9.60
N ALA A 103 -0.52 -11.10 10.37
CA ALA A 103 -0.47 -11.05 11.82
C ALA A 103 0.72 -10.23 12.32
N VAL A 104 1.93 -10.43 11.76
CA VAL A 104 3.10 -9.61 12.12
C VAL A 104 2.88 -8.13 11.79
N ASN A 105 2.36 -7.84 10.60
CA ASN A 105 2.15 -6.46 10.17
C ASN A 105 1.09 -5.72 10.98
N SER A 106 0.15 -6.43 11.62
CA SER A 106 -0.87 -5.82 12.49
C SER A 106 -0.29 -5.00 13.65
N PHE A 107 0.89 -5.36 14.14
CA PHE A 107 1.59 -4.62 15.19
C PHE A 107 2.89 -3.97 14.70
N LEU A 108 3.61 -4.58 13.74
CA LEU A 108 4.90 -4.06 13.27
C LEU A 108 4.76 -2.71 12.56
N ILE A 109 3.61 -2.44 11.92
CA ILE A 109 3.36 -1.15 11.26
C ILE A 109 3.45 0.01 12.26
N HIS A 110 3.06 -0.19 13.53
CA HIS A 110 3.17 0.84 14.56
C HIS A 110 4.63 1.20 14.91
N GLU A 111 5.58 0.32 14.60
CA GLU A 111 7.03 0.57 14.71
C GLU A 111 7.59 1.27 13.47
N GLY A 112 6.76 1.51 12.45
CA GLY A 112 7.16 2.11 11.17
C GLY A 112 7.76 1.10 10.18
N TYR A 113 7.48 -0.19 10.35
CA TYR A 113 7.98 -1.24 9.47
C TYR A 113 6.90 -2.24 9.08
N ARG A 114 7.12 -2.93 7.96
CA ARG A 114 6.28 -4.05 7.53
C ARG A 114 7.10 -5.14 6.87
N LEU A 115 6.62 -6.36 6.99
CA LEU A 115 7.12 -7.53 6.29
C LEU A 115 6.42 -7.71 4.95
N GLU A 116 7.20 -8.05 3.93
CA GLU A 116 6.72 -8.55 2.64
C GLU A 116 7.33 -9.91 2.33
N ALA A 117 6.48 -10.87 1.98
CA ALA A 117 6.87 -12.15 1.40
C ALA A 117 6.85 -12.07 -0.13
N ALA A 118 7.84 -11.37 -0.71
CA ALA A 118 7.95 -11.23 -2.16
C ALA A 118 8.59 -12.49 -2.80
N GLY A 119 8.34 -12.72 -4.09
CA GLY A 119 8.93 -13.84 -4.84
C GLY A 119 10.48 -13.87 -4.88
N GLY A 120 11.14 -12.80 -4.44
CA GLY A 120 12.59 -12.71 -4.28
C GLY A 120 13.11 -12.99 -2.86
N GLY A 121 12.25 -13.46 -1.94
CA GLY A 121 12.55 -13.67 -0.53
C GLY A 121 11.93 -12.60 0.39
N PRO A 122 11.88 -12.88 1.71
CA PRO A 122 11.31 -11.98 2.70
C PRO A 122 12.06 -10.66 2.78
N ARG A 123 11.33 -9.56 3.01
CA ARG A 123 11.89 -8.22 3.16
C ARG A 123 11.22 -7.49 4.32
N LEU A 124 12.02 -6.75 5.08
CA LEU A 124 11.56 -5.77 6.05
C LEU A 124 11.68 -4.39 5.40
N LEU A 125 10.57 -3.66 5.32
CA LEU A 125 10.50 -2.37 4.65
C LEU A 125 9.99 -1.30 5.63
N PRO A 126 10.58 -0.09 5.64
CA PRO A 126 9.96 1.05 6.29
C PRO A 126 8.56 1.30 5.72
N CYS A 127 7.62 1.65 6.58
CA CYS A 127 6.28 2.05 6.19
C CYS A 127 5.75 3.17 7.08
N ASP A 128 4.75 3.90 6.59
CA ASP A 128 4.04 4.89 7.39
C ASP A 128 3.21 4.17 8.47
N PRO A 129 3.41 4.43 9.78
CA PRO A 129 2.60 3.87 10.85
C PRO A 129 1.10 4.16 10.70
N ALA A 130 0.76 5.21 9.96
CA ALA A 130 -0.63 5.51 9.65
C ALA A 130 -1.29 4.35 8.89
N LEU A 131 -0.57 3.48 8.17
CA LEU A 131 -1.16 2.29 7.53
C LEU A 131 -1.96 1.38 8.48
N ALA A 132 -1.64 1.35 9.78
CA ALA A 132 -2.38 0.56 10.77
C ALA A 132 -3.79 1.10 11.06
N HIS A 133 -4.02 2.37 10.75
CA HIS A 133 -5.33 2.99 10.79
C HIS A 133 -5.66 3.39 9.35
N PRO A 134 -6.38 2.57 8.56
CA PRO A 134 -7.00 3.05 7.32
C PRO A 134 -7.73 4.33 7.71
N SER A 135 -7.20 5.47 7.30
CA SER A 135 -7.71 6.73 7.81
C SER A 135 -9.16 6.82 7.36
N GLU A 136 -10.09 6.74 8.31
CA GLU A 136 -11.51 7.04 8.13
C GLU A 136 -11.69 8.56 7.93
N TYR A 137 -10.87 9.18 7.08
CA TYR A 137 -11.09 10.56 6.70
C TYR A 137 -12.38 10.60 5.89
N GLY A 138 -13.46 10.94 6.60
CA GLY A 138 -14.79 11.20 6.08
C GLY A 138 -14.71 12.24 5.00
N ALA A 139 -14.70 11.77 3.77
CA ALA A 139 -14.60 12.59 2.58
C ALA A 139 -15.13 11.77 1.40
N SER A 140 -16.00 12.40 0.60
CA SER A 140 -16.77 11.88 -0.53
C SER A 140 -16.47 10.42 -0.86
N GLU A 141 -17.24 9.48 -0.31
CA GLU A 141 -17.19 8.10 -0.79
C GLU A 141 -17.39 8.12 -2.31
N LEU A 142 -16.58 7.35 -3.03
CA LEU A 142 -16.85 7.09 -4.44
C LEU A 142 -18.15 6.30 -4.50
N LYS A 143 -19.23 6.96 -4.96
CA LYS A 143 -20.55 6.34 -5.11
C LYS A 143 -20.74 5.77 -6.50
N ALA A 144 -20.05 6.35 -7.48
CA ALA A 144 -20.11 5.94 -8.87
C ALA A 144 -19.27 4.69 -9.15
N ALA A 145 -19.82 3.77 -9.93
CA ALA A 145 -19.05 2.77 -10.64
C ALA A 145 -18.48 3.37 -11.93
N MET A 146 -17.36 2.81 -12.43
CA MET A 146 -16.77 3.29 -13.69
C MET A 146 -17.75 3.14 -14.89
N THR A 147 -18.65 2.15 -14.81
CA THR A 147 -19.73 1.93 -15.79
C THR A 147 -20.82 2.99 -15.75
N ASP A 148 -20.93 3.77 -14.67
CA ASP A 148 -21.86 4.90 -14.59
C ASP A 148 -21.31 6.14 -15.33
N ILE A 149 -20.00 6.13 -15.62
CA ILE A 149 -19.28 7.26 -16.21
C ILE A 149 -18.92 6.99 -17.68
N ILE A 150 -18.49 5.75 -17.98
CA ILE A 150 -17.92 5.31 -19.25
C ILE A 150 -18.82 4.27 -19.91
N ALA A 151 -19.25 4.53 -21.14
CA ALA A 151 -20.15 3.67 -21.89
C ALA A 151 -19.45 2.43 -22.48
N ASP A 152 -18.19 2.54 -22.92
CA ASP A 152 -17.41 1.39 -23.40
C ASP A 152 -17.05 0.44 -22.23
N PRO A 153 -17.61 -0.80 -22.18
CA PRO A 153 -17.36 -1.72 -21.08
C PRO A 153 -15.90 -2.15 -20.95
N ALA A 154 -15.17 -2.25 -22.07
CA ALA A 154 -13.76 -2.65 -22.05
C ALA A 154 -12.90 -1.53 -21.44
N MET A 155 -13.20 -0.27 -21.79
CA MET A 155 -12.52 0.89 -21.22
C MET A 155 -12.88 1.08 -19.74
N ALA A 156 -14.16 0.94 -19.37
CA ALA A 156 -14.61 1.03 -17.99
C ALA A 156 -13.88 0.00 -17.10
N LEU A 157 -13.73 -1.24 -17.56
CA LEU A 157 -13.00 -2.29 -16.85
C LEU A 157 -11.50 -1.94 -16.71
N LEU A 158 -10.88 -1.39 -17.76
CA LEU A 158 -9.47 -0.98 -17.72
C LEU A 158 -9.24 0.15 -16.71
N LEU A 159 -10.10 1.17 -16.71
CA LEU A 159 -10.02 2.29 -15.77
C LEU A 159 -10.32 1.84 -14.32
N GLN A 160 -11.25 0.90 -14.13
CA GLN A 160 -11.49 0.30 -12.81
C GLN A 160 -10.25 -0.42 -12.28
N ARG A 161 -9.57 -1.22 -13.12
CA ARG A 161 -8.30 -1.88 -12.73
C ARG A 161 -7.22 -0.89 -12.32
N ARG A 162 -7.13 0.27 -12.99
CA ARG A 162 -6.20 1.35 -12.62
C ARG A 162 -6.54 1.98 -11.28
N LEU A 163 -7.83 2.17 -10.99
CA LEU A 163 -8.27 2.63 -9.68
C LEU A 163 -7.92 1.60 -8.58
N ASP A 164 -8.10 0.31 -8.84
CA ASP A 164 -7.75 -0.75 -7.89
C ASP A 164 -6.24 -0.88 -7.67
N GLU A 165 -5.43 -0.62 -8.71
CA GLU A 165 -3.97 -0.52 -8.60
C GLU A 165 -3.57 0.67 -7.70
N ALA A 166 -4.22 1.82 -7.87
CA ALA A 166 -4.03 2.98 -6.98
C ALA A 166 -4.41 2.68 -5.52
N ARG A 167 -5.51 1.95 -5.29
CA ARG A 167 -5.91 1.46 -3.95
C ARG A 167 -4.83 0.56 -3.34
N THR A 168 -4.25 -0.32 -4.14
CA THR A 168 -3.17 -1.21 -3.70
C THR A 168 -1.95 -0.41 -3.27
N CYS A 169 -1.52 0.58 -4.07
CA CYS A 169 -0.42 1.46 -3.68
C CYS A 169 -0.73 2.29 -2.43
N TYR A 170 -1.97 2.77 -2.28
CA TYR A 170 -2.43 3.45 -1.07
C TYR A 170 -2.26 2.55 0.17
N ALA A 171 -2.77 1.32 0.12
CA ALA A 171 -2.72 0.36 1.22
C ALA A 171 -1.29 -0.08 1.59
N ASN A 172 -0.33 0.06 0.69
CA ASN A 172 1.06 -0.36 0.88
C ASN A 172 2.02 0.82 1.16
N GLY A 173 1.51 2.04 1.36
CA GLY A 173 2.33 3.22 1.65
C GLY A 173 3.14 3.75 0.45
N ALA A 174 2.80 3.33 -0.77
CA ALA A 174 3.46 3.77 -1.99
C ALA A 174 2.87 5.11 -2.48
N HIS A 175 3.00 6.17 -1.67
CA HIS A 175 2.23 7.40 -1.83
C HIS A 175 2.44 8.13 -3.17
N VAL A 176 3.69 8.29 -3.59
CA VAL A 176 4.04 8.92 -4.87
C VAL A 176 3.46 8.12 -6.04
N ALA A 177 3.59 6.78 -6.00
CA ALA A 177 3.04 5.91 -7.05
C ALA A 177 1.51 5.99 -7.12
N ALA A 178 0.84 5.97 -5.96
CA ALA A 178 -0.61 6.12 -5.88
C ALA A 178 -1.07 7.47 -6.47
N LEU A 179 -0.43 8.59 -6.12
CA LEU A 179 -0.75 9.91 -6.67
C LEU A 179 -0.54 9.99 -8.19
N VAL A 180 0.56 9.41 -8.70
CA VAL A 180 0.83 9.35 -10.15
C VAL A 180 -0.25 8.57 -10.87
N MET A 181 -0.69 7.45 -10.29
CA MET A 181 -1.77 6.63 -10.85
C MET A 181 -3.11 7.34 -10.79
N LEU A 182 -3.46 8.01 -9.69
CA LEU A 182 -4.69 8.78 -9.57
C LEU A 182 -4.76 9.91 -10.61
N GLY A 183 -3.67 10.65 -10.81
CA GLY A 183 -3.61 11.68 -11.84
C GLY A 183 -3.76 11.12 -13.26
N SER A 184 -3.13 9.97 -13.54
CA SER A 184 -3.22 9.31 -14.85
C SER A 184 -4.59 8.67 -15.10
N LEU A 185 -5.21 8.13 -14.04
CA LEU A 185 -6.59 7.62 -14.06
C LEU A 185 -7.55 8.74 -14.40
N LEU A 186 -7.49 9.87 -13.69
CA LEU A 186 -8.40 10.99 -13.91
C LEU A 186 -8.25 11.57 -15.32
N GLU A 187 -7.02 11.73 -15.82
CA GLU A 187 -6.79 12.13 -17.21
C GLU A 187 -7.45 11.17 -18.21
N GLY A 188 -7.29 9.86 -18.02
CA GLY A 188 -7.90 8.83 -18.88
C GLY A 188 -9.42 8.84 -18.83
N VAL A 189 -10.01 9.00 -17.64
CA VAL A 189 -11.46 9.13 -17.46
C VAL A 189 -11.98 10.36 -18.19
N LEU A 190 -11.39 11.54 -17.96
CA LEU A 190 -11.85 12.78 -18.60
C LEU A 190 -11.71 12.72 -20.12
N LEU A 191 -10.63 12.12 -20.63
CA LEU A 191 -10.45 11.91 -22.06
C LEU A 191 -11.59 11.08 -22.65
N GLN A 192 -11.88 9.94 -22.03
CA GLN A 192 -12.92 9.03 -22.51
C GLN A 192 -14.31 9.68 -22.41
N VAL A 193 -14.58 10.38 -21.32
CA VAL A 193 -15.79 11.20 -21.13
C VAL A 193 -15.96 12.19 -22.27
N VAL A 194 -14.92 12.97 -22.62
CA VAL A 194 -14.99 13.92 -23.74
C VAL A 194 -15.24 13.19 -25.06
N VAL A 195 -14.51 12.10 -25.35
CA VAL A 195 -14.67 11.34 -26.59
C VAL A 195 -16.08 10.76 -26.74
N GLU A 196 -16.66 10.22 -25.67
CA GLU A 196 -17.98 9.59 -25.69
C GLU A 196 -19.12 10.61 -25.67
N ARG A 197 -18.97 11.72 -24.94
CA ARG A 197 -20.06 12.69 -24.73
C ARG A 197 -20.11 13.76 -25.81
N ASP A 198 -18.96 14.31 -26.20
CA ASP A 198 -18.85 15.30 -27.27
C ASP A 198 -17.39 15.44 -27.74
N GLN A 199 -17.01 14.61 -28.71
CA GLN A 199 -15.67 14.63 -29.29
C GLN A 199 -15.35 15.96 -30.00
N SER A 200 -16.36 16.76 -30.38
CA SER A 200 -16.15 18.02 -31.10
C SER A 200 -15.44 19.07 -30.24
N LEU A 201 -15.50 18.95 -28.91
CA LEU A 201 -14.79 19.81 -27.95
C LEU A 201 -13.26 19.77 -28.12
N LEU A 202 -12.71 18.69 -28.68
CA LEU A 202 -11.29 18.58 -28.98
C LEU A 202 -10.83 19.51 -30.12
N GLY A 203 -11.78 20.00 -30.94
CA GLY A 203 -11.50 20.80 -32.12
C GLY A 203 -10.55 20.08 -33.08
N ASN A 204 -9.45 20.74 -33.44
CA ASN A 204 -8.40 20.17 -34.31
C ASN A 204 -7.37 19.32 -33.55
N THR A 205 -7.49 19.21 -32.22
CA THR A 205 -6.53 18.47 -31.40
C THR A 205 -6.81 16.98 -31.51
N SER A 206 -5.81 16.19 -31.87
CA SER A 206 -5.94 14.73 -31.82
C SER A 206 -6.15 14.25 -30.38
N VAL A 207 -7.00 13.23 -30.20
CA VAL A 207 -7.20 12.50 -28.93
C VAL A 207 -5.88 12.12 -28.26
N ARG A 208 -4.84 11.80 -29.05
CA ARG A 208 -3.51 11.41 -28.52
C ARG A 208 -2.68 12.56 -27.95
N ASN A 209 -3.02 13.81 -28.31
CA ASN A 209 -2.23 14.99 -28.01
C ASN A 209 -2.95 15.97 -27.06
N VAL A 210 -4.18 15.66 -26.67
CA VAL A 210 -4.91 16.52 -25.74
C VAL A 210 -4.26 16.44 -24.35
N ARG A 211 -4.06 17.62 -23.74
CA ARG A 211 -3.38 17.73 -22.46
C ARG A 211 -4.39 17.58 -21.33
N PHE A 212 -3.97 16.98 -20.21
CA PHE A 212 -4.79 16.87 -19.00
C PHE A 212 -5.43 18.20 -18.57
N GLU A 213 -4.68 19.31 -18.67
CA GLU A 213 -5.19 20.67 -18.43
C GLU A 213 -6.46 20.98 -19.24
N ALA A 214 -6.40 20.75 -20.54
CA ALA A 214 -7.49 21.08 -21.44
C ALA A 214 -8.72 20.21 -21.17
N LEU A 215 -8.53 18.94 -20.81
CA LEU A 215 -9.61 18.05 -20.42
C LEU A 215 -10.34 18.52 -19.16
N ILE A 216 -9.60 18.93 -18.13
CA ILE A 216 -10.16 19.50 -16.90
C ILE A 216 -11.02 20.73 -17.22
N ASP A 217 -10.47 21.67 -18.00
CA ASP A 217 -11.15 22.91 -18.34
C ASP A 217 -12.38 22.69 -19.24
N MET A 218 -12.32 21.77 -20.20
CA MET A 218 -13.45 21.38 -21.05
C MET A 218 -14.59 20.79 -20.22
N CYS A 219 -14.29 19.78 -19.39
CA CYS A 219 -15.31 19.12 -18.58
C CYS A 219 -15.97 20.09 -17.58
N HIS A 220 -15.22 21.02 -17.00
CA HIS A 220 -15.81 22.05 -16.14
C HIS A 220 -16.70 23.02 -16.91
N LYS A 221 -16.24 23.50 -18.08
CA LYS A 221 -17.02 24.43 -18.92
C LYS A 221 -18.36 23.83 -19.37
N GLU A 222 -18.38 22.52 -19.64
CA GLU A 222 -19.59 21.78 -20.00
C GLU A 222 -20.46 21.36 -18.79
N GLY A 223 -20.07 21.75 -17.57
CA GLY A 223 -20.80 21.44 -16.35
C GLY A 223 -20.74 19.96 -15.94
N TRP A 224 -19.72 19.22 -16.40
CA TRP A 224 -19.50 17.83 -16.00
C TRP A 224 -18.59 17.69 -14.78
N LEU A 225 -17.87 18.76 -14.43
CA LEU A 225 -17.06 18.88 -13.21
C LEU A 225 -17.42 20.16 -12.47
N ASP A 226 -17.57 20.08 -11.15
CA ASP A 226 -17.78 21.25 -10.30
C ASP A 226 -16.47 22.04 -10.09
N ALA A 227 -16.62 23.27 -9.58
CA ALA A 227 -15.51 24.23 -9.50
C ALA A 227 -14.39 23.81 -8.53
N ASP A 228 -14.72 23.03 -7.50
CA ASP A 228 -13.75 22.43 -6.58
C ASP A 228 -13.00 21.27 -7.25
N ALA A 229 -13.72 20.33 -7.87
CA ALA A 229 -13.13 19.23 -8.62
C ALA A 229 -12.20 19.75 -9.72
N GLN A 230 -12.57 20.80 -10.45
CA GLN A 230 -11.73 21.48 -11.43
C GLN A 230 -10.43 21.99 -10.81
N LYS A 231 -10.51 22.84 -9.77
CA LYS A 231 -9.35 23.49 -9.16
C LYS A 231 -8.37 22.48 -8.59
N PHE A 232 -8.87 21.50 -7.86
CA PHE A 232 -8.00 20.52 -7.23
C PHE A 232 -7.47 19.47 -8.23
N SER A 233 -8.16 19.22 -9.35
CA SER A 233 -7.60 18.40 -10.44
C SER A 233 -6.36 19.02 -11.07
N HIS A 234 -6.26 20.36 -11.14
CA HIS A 234 -5.03 21.03 -11.56
C HIS A 234 -3.86 20.81 -10.59
N VAL A 235 -4.15 20.64 -9.30
CA VAL A 235 -3.13 20.29 -8.30
C VAL A 235 -2.71 18.83 -8.48
N LEU A 236 -3.66 17.90 -8.60
CA LEU A 236 -3.39 16.48 -8.84
C LEU A 236 -2.55 16.25 -10.10
N ARG A 237 -2.80 17.03 -11.16
CA ARG A 237 -2.00 17.04 -12.39
C ARG A 237 -0.51 17.27 -12.14
N ARG A 238 -0.13 18.10 -11.14
CA ARG A 238 1.27 18.34 -10.81
C ARG A 238 1.92 17.09 -10.22
N TYR A 239 1.24 16.43 -9.28
CA TYR A 239 1.71 15.19 -8.67
C TYR A 239 1.85 14.04 -9.67
N ARG A 240 1.02 14.00 -10.72
CA ARG A 240 1.18 13.05 -11.84
C ARG A 240 2.57 13.11 -12.48
N ASN A 241 3.17 14.30 -12.56
CA ASN A 241 4.48 14.48 -13.16
C ASN A 241 5.62 13.95 -12.29
N PHE A 242 5.35 13.51 -11.06
CA PHE A 242 6.37 12.91 -10.17
C PHE A 242 6.79 11.51 -10.63
N VAL A 243 6.19 10.99 -11.71
CA VAL A 243 6.78 9.88 -12.49
C VAL A 243 8.21 10.20 -12.94
N HIS A 244 8.55 11.48 -13.08
CA HIS A 244 9.90 11.95 -13.31
C HIS A 244 10.56 12.33 -11.98
N PRO A 245 11.63 11.64 -11.52
CA PRO A 245 12.29 11.94 -10.25
C PRO A 245 12.81 13.39 -10.14
N ALA A 246 13.20 13.99 -11.27
CA ALA A 246 13.59 15.40 -11.31
C ALA A 246 12.44 16.36 -10.97
N ALA A 247 11.18 15.99 -11.25
CA ALA A 247 10.03 16.79 -10.86
C ALA A 247 9.82 16.72 -9.33
N GLU A 248 9.94 15.53 -8.73
CA GLU A 248 9.85 15.34 -7.28
C GLU A 248 11.00 16.07 -6.54
N ALA A 249 12.23 16.00 -7.05
CA ALA A 249 13.40 16.63 -6.42
C ALA A 249 13.33 18.17 -6.35
N ASN A 250 12.49 18.80 -7.17
CA ASN A 250 12.30 20.25 -7.18
C ASN A 250 11.21 20.73 -6.21
N GLU A 251 10.55 19.82 -5.50
CA GLU A 251 9.48 20.13 -4.55
C GLU A 251 10.00 20.16 -3.12
N SER A 252 9.38 21.01 -2.28
CA SER A 252 9.84 21.22 -0.89
C SER A 252 9.52 20.06 0.05
N SER A 253 8.54 19.22 -0.31
CA SER A 253 8.04 18.13 0.53
C SER A 253 7.68 16.93 -0.32
N ARG A 254 8.05 15.74 0.17
CA ARG A 254 7.67 14.47 -0.44
C ARG A 254 6.20 14.18 -0.12
N PRO A 255 5.39 13.72 -1.10
CA PRO A 255 4.03 13.29 -0.81
C PRO A 255 4.00 12.17 0.22
N ASP A 256 3.22 12.42 1.25
CA ASP A 256 2.90 11.51 2.33
C ASP A 256 1.45 11.02 2.21
N ARG A 257 0.96 10.35 3.24
CA ARG A 257 -0.40 9.87 3.28
C ARG A 257 -1.44 10.99 3.27
N ASP A 258 -1.19 12.11 3.94
CA ASP A 258 -2.13 13.24 3.96
C ASP A 258 -2.26 13.84 2.55
N THR A 259 -1.13 14.00 1.86
CA THR A 259 -1.08 14.44 0.46
C THR A 259 -1.87 13.49 -0.45
N LEU A 260 -1.66 12.19 -0.28
CA LEU A 260 -2.40 11.16 -1.02
C LEU A 260 -3.89 11.15 -0.67
N GLY A 261 -4.25 11.34 0.60
CA GLY A 261 -5.62 11.42 1.07
C GLY A 261 -6.38 12.56 0.40
N ILE A 262 -5.76 13.74 0.31
CA ILE A 262 -6.31 14.88 -0.44
C ILE A 262 -6.48 14.50 -1.92
N GLY A 263 -5.43 13.95 -2.57
CA GLY A 263 -5.51 13.54 -3.98
C GLY A 263 -6.60 12.51 -4.26
N TRP A 264 -6.84 11.58 -3.34
CA TRP A 264 -7.91 10.59 -3.42
C TRP A 264 -9.28 11.27 -3.44
N GLN A 265 -9.49 12.27 -2.60
CA GLN A 265 -10.74 13.00 -2.51
C GLN A 265 -11.05 13.82 -3.75
N VAL A 266 -10.02 14.38 -4.38
CA VAL A 266 -10.15 15.07 -5.68
C VAL A 266 -10.68 14.10 -6.74
N VAL A 267 -10.13 12.88 -6.81
CA VAL A 267 -10.60 11.87 -7.77
C VAL A 267 -12.01 11.42 -7.44
N ASN A 268 -12.34 11.15 -6.18
CA ASN A 268 -13.69 10.74 -5.80
C ASN A 268 -14.73 11.82 -6.16
N ALA A 269 -14.45 13.09 -5.88
CA ALA A 269 -15.33 14.20 -6.25
C ALA A 269 -15.53 14.27 -7.76
N ALA A 270 -14.43 14.28 -8.54
CA ALA A 270 -14.51 14.34 -10.00
C ALA A 270 -15.28 13.16 -10.60
N LEU A 271 -15.07 11.93 -10.12
CA LEU A 271 -15.79 10.75 -10.62
C LEU A 271 -17.29 10.82 -10.28
N ASN A 272 -17.64 11.29 -9.09
CA ASN A 272 -19.04 11.47 -8.69
C ASN A 272 -19.74 12.56 -9.54
N ASP A 273 -19.09 13.69 -9.81
CA ASP A 273 -19.62 14.77 -10.67
C ASP A 273 -19.87 14.25 -12.10
N LEU A 274 -18.92 13.48 -12.63
CA LEU A 274 -19.03 12.88 -13.95
C LEU A 274 -20.21 11.90 -14.03
N ALA A 275 -20.40 11.06 -13.02
CA ALA A 275 -21.54 10.14 -12.98
C ALA A 275 -22.89 10.87 -12.84
N ALA A 276 -22.95 11.89 -11.98
CA ALA A 276 -24.16 12.70 -11.79
C ALA A 276 -24.55 13.43 -13.09
N SER A 277 -23.58 14.00 -13.81
CA SER A 277 -23.81 14.66 -15.09
C SER A 277 -24.14 13.72 -16.25
N ALA A 278 -23.85 12.41 -16.12
CA ALA A 278 -24.31 11.40 -17.08
C ALA A 278 -25.81 11.11 -16.94
N SER A 279 -26.30 11.08 -15.69
CA SER A 279 -27.69 10.75 -15.34
C SER A 279 -28.68 11.90 -15.58
N ALA A 280 -28.18 13.13 -15.77
CA ALA A 280 -28.97 14.32 -16.08
C ALA A 280 -29.30 14.48 -17.58
N ARG A 281 -28.95 13.49 -18.42
CA ARG A 281 -29.21 13.47 -19.88
C ARG A 281 -30.43 12.65 -20.25
#